data_AF-A0A0F6IK47-F1
#
_entry.id   AF-A0A0F6IK47-F1
#
_cell.length_a   1.000
_cell.length_b   1.000
_cell.length_c   1.000
_cell.angle_alpha   90.00
_cell.angle_beta   90.00
_cell.angle_gamma   90.00
#
_symmetry.space_group_name_H-M   'P 1'
#
loop_
_entity.id
_entity.type
_entity.pdbx_description
1 polymer ?
#
loop_
_entity_poly.entity_id
_entity_poly.type
_entity_poly.pdbx_seq_one_letter_code
_entity_poly.pdbx_strand_id
1 'polypeptide(L)' 'MKCVFLGTFQNGQKTGKGSYTCDNHERFEGTYSNDLANGMGKLTYSDGTIWEGKFKNGHPVRK' A
#
# COMPACT_ATOMS: atom_id res chain seq x y z
N MET A 1 -12.25 -11.68 -6.59
CA MET A 1 -11.16 -10.72 -6.34
C MET A 1 -11.38 -10.12 -4.95
N LYS A 2 -10.81 -10.77 -3.94
CA LYS A 2 -10.80 -10.27 -2.57
C LYS A 2 -9.46 -9.59 -2.32
N CYS A 3 -9.52 -8.39 -1.76
CA CYS A 3 -8.35 -7.71 -1.23
C CYS A 3 -8.54 -7.58 0.28
N VAL A 4 -7.54 -8.03 1.03
CA VAL A 4 -7.51 -7.93 2.48
C VAL A 4 -6.50 -6.85 2.83
N PHE A 5 -6.96 -5.83 3.56
CA PHE A 5 -6.09 -4.82 4.14
C PHE A 5 -5.87 -5.15 5.62
N LEU A 6 -4.62 -5.12 6.05
CA LEU A 6 -4.18 -5.31 7.42
C LEU A 6 -3.45 -4.03 7.86
N GLY A 7 -4.07 -3.26 8.74
CA GLY A 7 -3.47 -2.01 9.20
C GLY A 7 -4.39 -1.24 10.11
N THR A 8 -3.97 -0.03 10.44
CA THR A 8 -4.75 0.87 11.27
C THR A 8 -5.75 1.68 10.47
N PHE A 9 -6.96 1.79 11.03
CA PHE A 9 -8.00 2.68 10.53
C PHE A 9 -8.26 3.75 11.57
N GLN A 10 -8.30 5.01 11.14
CA GLN A 10 -8.68 6.15 11.97
C GLN A 10 -9.82 6.87 11.28
N ASN A 11 -10.94 7.05 11.99
CA ASN A 11 -12.15 7.65 11.45
C ASN A 11 -12.67 6.97 10.17
N GLY A 12 -12.49 5.65 10.06
CA GLY A 12 -12.87 4.88 8.87
C GLY A 12 -11.89 4.96 7.70
N GLN A 13 -10.79 5.72 7.82
CA GLN A 13 -9.78 5.89 6.78
C GLN A 13 -8.52 5.11 7.13
N LYS A 14 -7.85 4.51 6.13
CA LYS A 14 -6.55 3.86 6.34
C LYS A 14 -5.52 4.91 6.75
N THR A 15 -4.83 4.65 7.85
CA THR A 15 -3.78 5.53 8.38
C THR A 15 -2.65 4.70 8.96
N GLY A 16 -1.46 5.29 9.11
CA GLY A 16 -0.31 4.63 9.72
C GLY A 16 0.22 3.47 8.88
N LYS A 17 0.83 2.48 9.51
CA LYS A 17 1.39 1.32 8.80
C LYS A 17 0.27 0.36 8.43
N GLY A 18 0.30 -0.11 7.19
CA GLY A 18 -0.63 -1.12 6.71
C GLY A 18 -0.07 -1.90 5.55
N SER A 19 -0.69 -3.04 5.30
CA SER A 19 -0.45 -3.86 4.13
C SER A 19 -1.76 -4.19 3.45
N TYR A 20 -1.75 -4.30 2.12
CA TYR A 20 -2.83 -4.98 1.41
C TYR A 20 -2.30 -6.21 0.70
N THR A 21 -3.14 -7.24 0.62
CA THR A 21 -2.90 -8.43 -0.17
C THR A 21 -4.16 -8.73 -0.95
N CYS A 22 -4.03 -8.89 -2.25
CA CYS A 22 -5.12 -9.22 -3.15
C CYS A 22 -4.93 -10.63 -3.70
N ASP A 23 -6.04 -11.31 -4.05
CA ASP A 23 -6.02 -12.65 -4.66
C ASP A 23 -5.25 -12.69 -6.00
N ASN A 24 -5.05 -11.54 -6.64
CA ASN A 24 -4.23 -11.42 -7.85
C ASN A 24 -2.72 -11.49 -7.56
N HIS A 25 -2.30 -11.88 -6.34
CA HIS A 25 -0.92 -11.87 -5.85
C HIS A 25 -0.28 -10.49 -5.68
N GLU A 26 -1.03 -9.41 -5.89
CA GLU A 26 -0.55 -8.07 -5.61
C GLU A 26 -0.52 -7.84 -4.09
N ARG A 27 0.62 -7.35 -3.60
CA ARG A 27 0.83 -7.03 -2.19
C ARG A 27 1.46 -5.67 -2.06
N PHE A 28 1.01 -4.89 -1.09
CA PHE A 28 1.69 -3.66 -0.71
C PHE A 28 1.91 -3.66 0.78
N GLU A 29 3.05 -3.14 1.21
CA GLU A 29 3.38 -2.89 2.60
C GLU A 29 3.94 -1.49 2.72
N GLY A 30 3.33 -0.63 3.53
CA GLY A 30 3.80 0.75 3.66
C GLY A 30 2.97 1.59 4.58
N THR A 31 3.17 2.90 4.48
CA THR A 31 2.39 3.87 5.25
C THR A 31 1.22 4.42 4.44
N TYR A 32 0.06 4.49 5.09
CA TYR A 32 -1.18 5.06 4.60
C TYR A 32 -1.47 6.36 5.34
N SER A 33 -2.06 7.30 4.63
CA SER A 33 -2.62 8.52 5.18
C SER A 33 -3.79 8.96 4.32
N ASN A 34 -4.95 9.17 4.94
CA ASN A 34 -6.21 9.51 4.28
C ASN A 34 -6.56 8.53 3.15
N ASP A 35 -6.58 7.22 3.46
CA ASP A 35 -6.85 6.12 2.51
C ASP A 35 -5.83 5.90 1.39
N LEU A 36 -4.83 6.78 1.26
CA LEU A 36 -3.84 6.75 0.20
C LEU A 36 -2.48 6.31 0.75
N ALA A 37 -1.74 5.54 -0.05
CA ALA A 37 -0.33 5.26 0.24
C ALA A 37 0.46 6.58 0.25
N ASN A 38 1.02 6.90 1.40
CA ASN A 38 1.68 8.18 1.69
C ASN A 38 2.82 7.93 2.67
N GLY A 39 4.05 7.94 2.17
CA GLY A 39 5.24 7.60 2.96
C GLY A 39 6.11 6.57 2.24
N MET A 40 6.88 5.79 2.98
CA MET A 40 7.66 4.70 2.39
C MET A 40 6.77 3.46 2.25
N GLY A 41 6.97 2.71 1.17
CA GLY A 41 6.29 1.44 0.98
C GLY A 41 6.98 0.56 -0.04
N LYS A 42 6.49 -0.67 -0.11
CA LYS A 42 6.92 -1.74 -0.99
C LYS A 42 5.70 -2.33 -1.66
N LEU A 43 5.60 -2.18 -2.98
CA LEU A 43 4.57 -2.76 -3.82
C LEU A 43 5.15 -3.95 -4.56
N THR A 44 4.59 -5.12 -4.33
CA THR A 44 4.86 -6.36 -5.06
C THR A 44 3.72 -6.59 -6.03
N TYR A 45 4.04 -6.54 -7.32
CA TYR A 45 3.10 -6.81 -8.40
C TYR A 45 2.91 -8.31 -8.59
N SER A 46 1.82 -8.66 -9.28
CA SER A 46 1.45 -10.04 -9.60
C SER A 46 2.47 -10.80 -10.46
N ASP A 47 3.29 -10.08 -11.22
CA ASP A 47 4.40 -10.59 -12.03
C ASP A 47 5.67 -10.87 -11.20
N GLY A 48 5.66 -10.57 -9.90
CA GLY A 48 6.81 -10.65 -9.00
C GLY A 48 7.70 -9.40 -9.01
N THR A 49 7.38 -8.38 -9.80
CA THR A 49 8.10 -7.10 -9.79
C THR A 49 7.89 -6.43 -8.43
N ILE A 50 8.98 -5.95 -7.84
CA ILE A 50 8.94 -5.23 -6.56
C ILE A 50 9.34 -3.78 -6.80
N TRP A 51 8.48 -2.87 -6.36
CA TRP A 51 8.77 -1.45 -6.27
C TRP A 51 8.90 -1.05 -4.80
N GLU A 52 10.05 -0.52 -4.41
CA GLU A 52 10.28 0.00 -3.07
C GLU A 52 10.67 1.47 -3.17
N GLY A 53 10.00 2.31 -2.39
CA GLY A 53 10.28 3.74 -2.40
C GLY A 53 9.21 4.58 -1.71
N LYS A 54 9.21 5.86 -2.04
CA LYS A 54 8.29 6.83 -1.46
C LYS A 54 7.00 6.91 -2.28
N PHE A 55 5.87 6.66 -1.66
CA PHE A 55 4.54 6.90 -2.19
C PHE A 55 4.01 8.27 -1.76
N LYS A 56 3.32 8.95 -2.68
CA LYS A 56 2.57 10.18 -2.40
C LYS A 56 1.25 10.11 -3.14
N ASN A 57 0.15 10.32 -2.42
CA ASN A 57 -1.21 10.26 -2.94
C ASN A 57 -1.53 8.94 -3.67
N GLY A 58 -1.01 7.82 -3.20
CA GLY A 58 -1.23 6.51 -3.84
C GLY A 58 -0.25 6.17 -4.97
N HIS A 59 0.61 7.10 -5.38
CA HIS A 59 1.51 6.89 -6.50
C HIS A 59 2.98 6.79 -6.07
N PRO A 60 3.76 5.88 -6.70
CA PRO A 60 5.20 5.84 -6.52
C PRO A 60 5.83 7.14 -6.98
N VAL A 61 6.50 7.85 -6.07
CA VAL A 61 7.29 9.04 -6.39
C VAL A 61 8.64 8.54 -6.92
N ARG A 62 8.83 8.63 -8.23
CA ARG A 62 10.18 8.55 -8.81
C ARG A 62 10.95 9.81 -8.44
N LYS A 63 12.21 9.62 -8.05
CA LYS A 63 13.16 10.72 -7.85
C LYS A 63 13.39 11.48 -9.16
#